data_AF-A0A1C3J822-F1
#
_entry.id   AF-A0A1C3J822-F1
#
_cell.length_a   1.000
_cell.length_b   1.000
_cell.length_c   1.000
_cell.angle_alpha   90.00
_cell.angle_beta   90.00
_cell.angle_gamma   90.00
#
_symmetry.space_group_name_H-M   'P 1'
#
loop_
_entity.id
_entity.type
_entity.pdbx_description
1 polymer ?
#
loop_
_entity_poly.entity_id
_entity_poly.type
_entity_poly.pdbx_seq_one_letter_code
_entity_poly.pdbx_strand_id
1 'polypeptide(L)'
;MKKSLLASTMIALLSFSTSSLALSDLPERDANRIKTEVNEMTKVLNLNEQKSSDILTLKVQLNKATNKLLEKHGSRNAEWQAEREPHWQAYRKGLLSVITDKQLKEYNQKKSI
;
A
#
# COMPACT_ATOMS: atom_id res chain seq x y z
N MET A 1 -18.54 7.33 -44.91
CA MET A 1 -17.39 6.43 -44.70
C MET A 1 -16.62 6.89 -43.47
N LYS A 2 -16.39 5.95 -42.54
CA LYS A 2 -15.66 6.07 -41.28
C LYS A 2 -14.26 6.64 -41.51
N LYS A 3 -13.74 7.49 -40.62
CA LYS A 3 -12.35 7.40 -40.14
C LYS A 3 -12.27 7.83 -38.68
N SER A 4 -12.08 6.82 -37.86
CA SER A 4 -11.88 6.82 -36.43
C SER A 4 -10.70 7.70 -36.03
N LEU A 5 -10.91 8.64 -35.11
CA LEU A 5 -9.83 9.18 -34.30
C LEU A 5 -9.54 8.16 -33.21
N LEU A 6 -8.43 7.46 -33.39
CA LEU A 6 -7.86 6.52 -32.44
C LEU A 6 -7.56 7.29 -31.14
N ALA A 7 -8.46 7.19 -30.17
CA ALA A 7 -8.15 7.47 -28.78
C ALA A 7 -7.04 6.49 -28.37
N SER A 8 -5.80 6.96 -28.45
CA SER A 8 -4.64 6.23 -27.95
C SER A 8 -4.73 6.23 -26.43
N THR A 9 -5.52 5.30 -25.89
CA THR A 9 -5.46 4.91 -24.49
C THR A 9 -4.07 4.32 -24.30
N MET A 10 -3.12 5.16 -23.91
CA MET A 10 -1.80 4.74 -23.47
C MET A 10 -2.05 3.92 -22.20
N ILE A 11 -2.26 2.62 -22.37
CA ILE A 11 -2.26 1.66 -21.27
C ILE A 11 -0.83 1.71 -20.76
N ALA A 12 -0.59 2.57 -19.76
CA ALA A 12 0.58 2.49 -18.94
C ALA A 12 0.52 1.12 -18.26
N LEU A 13 1.10 0.13 -18.94
CA LEU A 13 1.53 -1.13 -18.36
C LEU A 13 2.57 -0.77 -17.32
N LEU A 14 2.07 -0.34 -16.16
CA LEU A 14 2.84 -0.09 -14.97
C LEU A 14 3.24 -1.45 -14.41
N SER A 15 4.17 -2.09 -15.10
CA SER A 15 4.93 -3.25 -14.64
C SER A 15 5.87 -2.77 -13.55
N PHE A 16 5.31 -2.37 -12.41
CA PHE A 16 6.08 -1.99 -11.26
C PHE A 16 6.77 -3.24 -10.71
N SER A 17 8.07 -3.34 -10.96
CA SER A 17 9.02 -4.24 -10.31
C SER A 17 9.25 -3.83 -8.85
N THR A 18 8.17 -3.54 -8.12
CA THR A 18 8.24 -3.07 -6.74
C THR A 18 8.69 -4.21 -5.84
N SER A 19 10.00 -4.23 -5.60
CA SER A 19 10.70 -4.79 -4.44
C SER A 19 10.24 -6.17 -4.00
N SER A 20 10.54 -7.20 -4.82
CA SER A 20 10.34 -8.61 -4.49
C SER A 20 10.95 -9.00 -3.13
N LEU A 21 12.06 -8.36 -2.75
CA LEU A 21 12.75 -8.56 -1.47
C LEU A 21 11.93 -8.11 -0.25
N ALA A 22 11.07 -7.10 -0.36
CA ALA A 22 10.24 -6.68 0.77
C ALA A 22 9.12 -7.70 1.04
N LEU A 23 8.62 -8.34 -0.03
CA LEU A 23 7.48 -9.24 0.01
C LEU A 23 7.84 -10.71 0.29
N SER A 24 9.11 -11.11 0.15
CA SER A 24 9.55 -12.51 0.25
C SER A 24 9.21 -13.19 1.58
N ASP A 25 9.16 -12.43 2.67
CA ASP A 25 8.94 -12.97 4.02
C ASP A 25 7.47 -12.88 4.46
N LEU A 26 6.55 -12.59 3.53
CA LEU A 26 5.12 -12.54 3.82
C LEU A 26 4.41 -13.75 3.21
N PRO A 27 3.34 -14.26 3.86
CA PRO A 27 2.43 -15.20 3.22
C PRO A 27 1.91 -14.61 1.90
N GLU A 28 1.79 -15.45 0.86
CA GLU A 28 1.42 -15.01 -0.49
C GLU A 28 0.14 -14.16 -0.52
N ARG A 29 -0.86 -14.56 0.25
CA ARG A 29 -2.12 -13.81 0.41
C ARG A 29 -1.88 -12.36 0.87
N ASP A 30 -1.04 -12.18 1.88
CA ASP A 30 -0.76 -10.87 2.46
C ASP A 30 0.11 -10.04 1.52
N ALA A 31 1.08 -10.67 0.85
CA ALA A 31 1.89 -10.04 -0.18
C ALA A 31 1.04 -9.52 -1.34
N ASN A 32 0.12 -10.34 -1.87
CA ASN A 32 -0.80 -9.98 -2.94
C ASN A 32 -1.75 -8.85 -2.52
N ARG A 33 -2.31 -8.91 -1.30
CA ARG A 33 -3.14 -7.82 -0.76
C ARG A 33 -2.38 -6.49 -0.74
N ILE A 34 -1.16 -6.48 -0.19
CA ILE A 34 -0.35 -5.25 -0.08
C ILE A 34 0.00 -4.74 -1.48
N LYS A 35 0.42 -5.62 -2.39
CA LYS A 35 0.76 -5.25 -3.77
C LYS A 35 -0.44 -4.61 -4.48
N THR A 36 -1.62 -5.19 -4.34
CA THR A 36 -2.86 -4.64 -4.90
C THR A 36 -3.17 -3.26 -4.33
N GLU A 37 -3.11 -3.08 -3.01
CA GLU A 37 -3.35 -1.78 -2.38
C GLU A 37 -2.36 -0.70 -2.86
N VAL A 38 -1.07 -1.04 -2.98
CA VAL A 38 -0.05 -0.09 -3.47
C VAL A 38 -0.30 0.24 -4.93
N ASN A 39 -0.65 -0.74 -5.76
CA ASN A 39 -0.97 -0.53 -7.17
C ASN A 39 -2.18 0.37 -7.35
N GLU A 40 -3.25 0.18 -6.57
CA GLU A 40 -4.42 1.04 -6.56
C GLU A 40 -4.06 2.46 -6.14
N MET A 41 -3.33 2.62 -5.03
CA MET A 41 -2.88 3.93 -4.54
C MET A 41 -2.01 4.65 -5.57
N THR A 42 -1.14 3.90 -6.25
CA THR A 42 -0.27 4.42 -7.31
C THR A 42 -1.08 4.93 -8.49
N LYS A 43 -2.08 4.18 -8.94
CA LYS A 43 -2.98 4.61 -10.03
C LYS A 43 -3.80 5.84 -9.63
N VAL A 44 -4.37 5.84 -8.43
CA VAL A 44 -5.25 6.91 -7.96
C VAL A 44 -4.51 8.22 -7.77
N LEU A 45 -3.29 8.15 -7.20
CA LEU A 45 -2.50 9.34 -6.85
C LEU A 45 -1.40 9.66 -7.86
N ASN A 46 -1.34 8.90 -8.97
CA ASN A 46 -0.30 8.99 -9.99
C ASN A 46 1.12 8.99 -9.37
N LEU A 47 1.40 8.03 -8.49
CA LEU A 47 2.69 7.93 -7.81
C LEU A 47 3.78 7.48 -8.79
N ASN A 48 4.98 8.03 -8.63
CA ASN A 48 6.15 7.49 -9.31
C ASN A 48 6.64 6.20 -8.63
N GLU A 49 7.56 5.50 -9.29
CA GLU A 49 8.10 4.22 -8.82
C GLU A 49 8.75 4.29 -7.43
N GLN A 50 9.48 5.38 -7.14
CA GLN A 50 10.10 5.55 -5.83
C GLN A 50 9.04 5.63 -4.73
N LYS A 51 8.02 6.49 -4.90
CA LYS A 51 6.96 6.66 -3.90
C LYS A 51 6.14 5.39 -3.70
N SER A 52 5.85 4.65 -4.77
CA SER A 52 5.12 3.39 -4.66
C SER A 52 5.96 2.31 -3.94
N SER A 53 7.27 2.26 -4.20
CA SER A 53 8.21 1.38 -3.48
C SER A 53 8.35 1.74 -1.99
N ASP A 54 8.40 3.02 -1.65
CA ASP A 54 8.45 3.48 -0.27
C ASP A 54 7.18 3.08 0.50
N ILE A 55 6.00 3.28 -0.11
CA ILE A 55 4.72 2.87 0.48
C ILE A 55 4.62 1.35 0.62
N LEU A 56 5.11 0.59 -0.37
CA LEU A 56 5.19 -0.87 -0.28
C LEU A 56 6.00 -1.29 0.95
N THR A 57 7.18 -0.72 1.12
CA THR A 57 8.08 -0.99 2.25
C THR A 57 7.40 -0.69 3.59
N LEU A 58 6.75 0.48 3.71
CA LEU A 58 6.01 0.87 4.92
C LEU A 58 4.87 -0.09 5.26
N LYS A 59 4.09 -0.53 4.25
CA LYS A 59 2.99 -1.49 4.45
C LYS A 59 3.50 -2.87 4.86
N VAL A 60 4.59 -3.33 4.25
CA VAL A 60 5.24 -4.59 4.62
C VAL A 60 5.72 -4.55 6.07
N GLN A 61 6.41 -3.49 6.48
CA GLN A 61 6.90 -3.33 7.85
C GLN A 61 5.75 -3.37 8.86
N LEU A 62 4.67 -2.64 8.59
CA LEU A 62 3.47 -2.67 9.43
C LEU A 62 2.86 -4.08 9.51
N ASN A 63 2.77 -4.80 8.39
CA ASN A 63 2.20 -6.14 8.36
C ASN A 63 3.05 -7.13 9.17
N LYS A 64 4.38 -7.09 8.99
CA LYS A 64 5.32 -7.91 9.78
C LYS A 64 5.19 -7.63 11.28
N ALA A 65 5.15 -6.36 11.69
CA ALA A 65 4.95 -6.00 13.09
C ALA A 65 3.60 -6.49 13.62
N THR A 66 2.53 -6.28 12.85
CA THR A 66 1.17 -6.69 13.24
C THR A 66 1.05 -8.21 13.39
N ASN A 67 1.68 -9.00 12.51
CA ASN A 67 1.68 -10.46 12.58
C ASN A 67 2.48 -10.96 13.79
N LYS A 68 3.66 -10.38 14.08
CA LYS A 68 4.42 -10.70 15.30
C LYS A 68 3.62 -10.43 16.57
N LEU A 69 2.84 -9.35 16.59
CA LEU A 69 1.95 -9.07 17.72
C LEU A 69 0.79 -10.07 17.82
N LEU A 70 0.24 -10.53 16.69
CA LEU A 70 -0.77 -11.59 16.70
C LEU A 70 -0.21 -12.91 17.24
N GLU A 71 1.03 -13.25 16.86
CA GLU A 71 1.74 -14.43 17.39
C GLU A 71 1.97 -14.32 18.91
N LYS A 72 2.32 -13.11 19.39
CA LYS A 72 2.56 -12.85 20.81
C LYS A 72 1.30 -12.88 21.67
N HIS A 73 0.22 -12.24 21.22
CA HIS A 73 -0.99 -12.03 22.02
C HIS A 73 -2.10 -13.05 21.74
N GLY A 74 -1.98 -13.83 20.67
CA GLY A 74 -2.95 -14.86 20.24
C GLY A 74 -4.27 -14.31 19.68
N SER A 75 -4.66 -13.07 20.03
CA SER A 75 -5.88 -12.43 19.58
C SER A 75 -5.73 -10.90 19.53
N ARG A 76 -6.67 -10.23 18.86
CA ARG A 76 -6.71 -8.76 18.72
C ARG A 76 -7.31 -8.09 19.97
N ASN A 77 -6.80 -8.46 21.14
CA ASN A 77 -7.23 -7.93 22.44
C ASN A 77 -6.69 -6.51 22.71
N ALA A 78 -6.98 -5.96 23.89
CA ALA A 78 -6.54 -4.61 24.26
C ALA A 78 -5.01 -4.46 24.29
N GLU A 79 -4.29 -5.49 24.71
CA GLU A 79 -2.81 -5.50 24.76
C GLU A 79 -2.21 -5.48 23.35
N TRP A 80 -2.77 -6.27 22.43
CA TRP A 80 -2.42 -6.23 21.01
C TRP A 80 -2.67 -4.85 20.40
N GLN A 81 -3.80 -4.20 20.74
CA GLN A 81 -4.10 -2.86 20.23
C GLN A 81 -3.10 -1.83 20.76
N ALA A 82 -2.81 -1.87 22.06
CA ALA A 82 -1.86 -0.97 22.70
C ALA A 82 -0.44 -1.13 22.12
N GLU A 83 0.02 -2.37 21.91
CA GLU A 83 1.35 -2.62 21.33
C GLU A 83 1.41 -2.35 19.81
N ARG A 84 0.27 -2.46 19.11
CA ARG A 84 0.21 -2.14 17.68
C ARG A 84 0.23 -0.63 17.42
N GLU A 85 -0.29 0.17 18.35
CA GLU A 85 -0.47 1.61 18.15
C GLU A 85 0.84 2.34 17.76
N PRO A 86 2.00 2.12 18.42
CA PRO A 86 3.26 2.73 17.99
C PRO A 86 3.67 2.37 16.56
N HIS A 87 3.45 1.12 16.12
CA HIS A 87 3.74 0.69 14.75
C HIS A 87 2.81 1.36 13.73
N TRP A 88 1.54 1.55 14.11
CA TRP A 88 0.58 2.27 13.29
C TRP A 88 0.93 3.75 13.15
N GLN A 89 1.33 4.40 14.24
CA GLN A 89 1.78 5.79 14.23
C GLN A 89 3.05 5.97 13.38
N ALA A 90 4.02 5.06 13.50
CA ALA A 90 5.22 5.05 12.67
C ALA A 90 4.88 4.90 11.18
N TYR A 91 4.00 3.96 10.85
CA TYR A 91 3.49 3.79 9.49
C TYR A 91 2.80 5.06 8.98
N ARG A 92 1.91 5.67 9.78
CA ARG A 92 1.19 6.88 9.38
C ARG A 92 2.15 8.04 9.12
N LYS A 93 3.13 8.25 10.01
CA LYS A 93 4.17 9.27 9.84
C LYS A 93 4.99 9.02 8.57
N GLY A 94 5.41 7.79 8.34
CA GLY A 94 6.14 7.41 7.12
C GLY A 94 5.31 7.65 5.86
N LEU A 95 4.05 7.21 5.86
CA LEU A 95 3.13 7.42 4.74
C LEU A 95 2.98 8.91 4.40
N LEU A 96 2.82 9.76 5.42
CA LEU A 96 2.68 11.20 5.26
C LEU A 96 3.98 11.93 4.86
N SER A 97 5.13 11.26 4.94
CA SER A 97 6.37 11.77 4.34
C SER A 97 6.45 11.51 2.83
N VAL A 98 5.67 10.54 2.31
CA VAL A 98 5.65 10.16 0.89
C VAL A 98 4.49 10.84 0.13
N ILE A 99 3.33 10.90 0.76
CA ILE A 99 2.10 11.51 0.24
C ILE A 99 1.54 12.54 1.23
N THR A 100 0.76 13.49 0.75
CA THR A 100 0.11 14.48 1.62
C THR A 100 -1.16 13.92 2.27
N ASP A 101 -1.61 14.54 3.37
CA ASP A 101 -2.92 14.22 3.96
C ASP A 101 -4.07 14.39 2.96
N LYS A 102 -3.98 15.37 2.05
CA LYS A 102 -4.98 15.58 0.99
C LYS A 102 -5.04 14.39 0.03
N GLN A 103 -3.89 13.90 -0.42
CA GLN A 103 -3.79 12.72 -1.28
C GLN A 103 -4.29 11.46 -0.57
N LEU A 104 -3.98 11.30 0.72
CA LEU A 104 -4.49 10.17 1.48
C LEU A 104 -6.02 10.22 1.63
N LYS A 105 -6.60 11.41 1.86
CA LYS A 105 -8.06 11.60 1.85
C LYS A 105 -8.67 11.26 0.48
N GLU A 106 -8.06 11.71 -0.60
CA GLU A 106 -8.50 11.40 -1.97
C GLU A 106 -8.50 9.88 -2.24
N TYR A 107 -7.42 9.18 -1.88
CA TYR A 107 -7.35 7.74 -2.04
C TYR A 107 -8.43 7.02 -1.23
N ASN A 108 -8.62 7.40 0.04
CA ASN A 108 -9.62 6.77 0.89
C ASN A 108 -11.06 6.99 0.36
N GLN A 109 -11.36 8.16 -0.18
CA GLN A 109 -12.66 8.45 -0.80
C GLN A 109 -12.91 7.60 -2.05
N LYS A 110 -11.90 7.46 -2.92
CA LYS A 110 -12.00 6.66 -4.14
C LYS A 110 -12.01 5.15 -3.88
N LYS A 111 -11.40 4.69 -2.79
CA LYS A 111 -11.42 3.29 -2.35
C LYS A 111 -12.79 2.85 -1.82
N SER A 112 -13.59 3.77 -1.30
CA SER A 112 -14.91 3.50 -0.72
C SER A 112 -16.05 3.43 -1.76
N ILE A 113 -15.74 3.56 -3.05
CA ILE A 113 -16.66 3.50 -4.19
C ILE A 113 -16.38 2.19 -4.94
#